data_AF-A0A819IMW0-F1
#
_entry.id   AF-A0A819IMW0-F1
#
_cell.length_a   1.000
_cell.length_b   1.000
_cell.length_c   1.000
_cell.angle_alpha   90.00
_cell.angle_beta   90.00
_cell.angle_gamma   90.00
#
_symmetry.space_group_name_H-M   'P 1'
#
loop_
_entity.id
_entity.type
_entity.pdbx_description
1 polymer ?
#
loop_
_entity_poly.entity_id
_entity_poly.type
_entity_poly.pdbx_seq_one_letter_code
_entity_poly.pdbx_strand_id
1 'polypeptide(L)'
;MSTEDQLSSSYHILTPLENAFYTNINNQEQPQMMNRIMSIINDRLDDAQQYKDAFNRNPMQPILFDILREIKQKNGLNMRQISNEDDSYKQELARLDTMLLAERIVDRYPNEVSTNNSMEIEHPEYEEKLNRIRHFYHTELARFDKNSNDFCTHVLTLLHEQSQIRPITPEEISHMISMVRKKLCLIQIQLKQN
;
A
#
# COMPACT_ATOMS: atom_id res chain seq x y z
N MET A 1 26.23 -34.04 -50.93
CA MET A 1 26.90 -32.73 -51.02
C MET A 1 26.29 -31.87 -49.91
N SER A 2 26.81 -32.01 -48.69
CA SER A 2 27.93 -31.21 -48.15
C SER A 2 27.42 -29.81 -47.79
N THR A 3 27.38 -29.33 -46.55
CA THR A 3 28.19 -29.57 -45.32
C THR A 3 27.35 -29.05 -44.13
N GLU A 4 26.90 -29.87 -43.18
CA GLU A 4 27.59 -30.31 -41.94
C GLU A 4 28.32 -29.20 -41.15
N ASP A 5 27.65 -28.79 -40.07
CA ASP A 5 28.14 -28.73 -38.70
C ASP A 5 29.54 -28.14 -38.48
N GLN A 6 29.57 -26.82 -38.19
CA GLN A 6 30.65 -26.20 -37.45
C GLN A 6 30.13 -25.22 -36.40
N LEU A 7 29.72 -25.75 -35.25
CA LEU A 7 29.93 -25.10 -33.95
C LEU A 7 30.43 -26.18 -32.98
N SER A 8 31.59 -26.74 -33.31
CA SER A 8 32.36 -27.61 -32.43
C SER A 8 32.89 -26.79 -31.26
N SER A 9 32.34 -27.07 -30.08
CA SER A 9 33.06 -27.26 -28.82
C SER A 9 34.53 -26.83 -28.83
N SER A 10 34.82 -25.68 -28.22
CA SER A 10 36.13 -25.43 -27.62
C SER A 10 35.93 -25.04 -26.16
N TYR A 11 35.73 -26.07 -25.33
CA TYR A 11 36.04 -25.97 -23.91
C TYR A 11 37.55 -25.74 -23.78
N HIS A 12 37.99 -24.49 -23.81
CA HIS A 12 39.33 -24.17 -23.34
C HIS A 12 39.35 -24.32 -21.82
N ILE A 13 40.05 -25.38 -21.42
CA ILE A 13 40.40 -25.75 -20.07
C ILE A 13 41.16 -24.59 -19.42
N LEU A 14 40.66 -24.19 -18.25
CA LEU A 14 41.28 -23.36 -17.20
C LEU A 14 42.80 -23.15 -17.31
N THR A 15 43.24 -21.89 -17.38
CA THR A 15 44.52 -21.45 -16.81
C THR A 15 44.28 -21.01 -15.36
N PRO A 16 44.86 -21.66 -14.34
CA PRO A 16 44.67 -21.27 -12.93
C PRO A 16 45.37 -19.97 -12.50
N LEU A 17 46.02 -19.23 -13.40
CA LEU A 17 46.93 -18.13 -13.01
C LEU A 17 46.32 -16.72 -13.07
N GLU A 18 45.20 -16.50 -13.75
CA GLU A 18 44.59 -15.15 -13.83
C GLU A 18 43.65 -14.82 -12.66
N ASN A 19 43.15 -15.83 -11.94
CA ASN A 19 42.34 -15.61 -10.74
C ASN A 19 43.17 -15.19 -9.51
N ALA A 20 44.50 -15.34 -9.55
CA ALA A 20 45.36 -15.03 -8.41
C ALA A 20 45.56 -13.52 -8.17
N PHE A 21 45.30 -12.67 -9.17
CA PHE A 21 45.47 -11.22 -9.03
C PHE A 21 44.22 -10.48 -8.49
N TYR A 22 43.05 -11.12 -8.48
CA TYR A 22 41.83 -10.53 -7.89
C TYR A 22 41.43 -11.15 -6.54
N THR A 23 42.12 -12.19 -6.07
CA THR A 23 41.74 -12.93 -4.84
C THR A 23 42.77 -12.86 -3.72
N ASN A 24 43.61 -11.82 -3.69
CA ASN A 24 44.50 -11.57 -2.55
C ASN A 24 44.17 -10.26 -1.81
N ILE A 25 42.88 -9.98 -1.64
CA ILE A 25 42.43 -9.26 -0.44
C ILE A 25 42.27 -10.35 0.61
N ASN A 26 43.36 -10.56 1.37
CA ASN A 26 43.48 -11.36 2.57
C ASN A 26 42.12 -11.78 3.16
N ASN A 27 41.81 -13.09 3.25
CA ASN A 27 40.50 -13.59 3.71
C ASN A 27 40.08 -13.12 5.12
N GLN A 28 41.01 -12.51 5.88
CA GLN A 28 40.73 -11.85 7.16
C GLN A 28 40.33 -10.38 7.02
N GLU A 29 40.71 -9.70 5.93
CA GLU A 29 40.45 -8.27 5.73
C GLU A 29 39.08 -7.99 5.10
N GLN A 30 38.56 -8.88 4.26
CA GLN A 30 37.18 -8.81 3.75
C GLN A 30 36.12 -8.70 4.88
N PRO A 31 36.10 -9.59 5.90
CA PRO A 31 35.16 -9.47 7.01
C PRO A 31 35.47 -8.28 7.92
N GLN A 32 36.73 -7.89 8.10
CA GLN A 32 37.09 -6.68 8.85
C GLN A 32 36.65 -5.39 8.15
N MET A 33 36.76 -5.33 6.82
CA MET A 33 36.27 -4.23 6.01
C MET A 33 34.74 -4.15 6.08
N MET A 34 34.03 -5.28 5.97
CA MET A 34 32.58 -5.33 6.17
C MET A 34 32.19 -4.83 7.57
N ASN A 35 32.86 -5.30 8.63
CA ASN A 35 32.62 -4.86 9.99
C ASN A 35 32.93 -3.37 10.19
N ARG A 36 33.97 -2.85 9.54
CA ARG A 36 34.33 -1.43 9.58
C ARG A 36 33.34 -0.57 8.82
N ILE A 37 32.88 -1.00 7.66
CA ILE A 37 31.80 -0.35 6.91
C ILE A 37 30.51 -0.37 7.74
N MET A 38 30.18 -1.50 8.35
CA MET A 38 28.99 -1.61 9.18
C MET A 38 29.08 -0.76 10.46
N SER A 39 30.26 -0.66 11.09
CA SER A 39 30.53 0.29 12.17
C SER A 39 30.33 1.72 11.67
N ILE A 40 30.94 2.11 10.54
CA ILE A 40 30.79 3.47 10.01
C ILE A 40 29.32 3.81 9.66
N ILE A 41 28.57 2.85 9.13
CA ILE A 41 27.14 3.01 8.84
C ILE A 41 26.34 3.14 10.14
N ASN A 42 26.61 2.28 11.13
CA ASN A 42 25.92 2.30 12.41
C ASN A 42 26.28 3.54 13.24
N ASP A 43 27.54 3.95 13.28
CA ASP A 43 28.00 5.16 13.96
C ASP A 43 27.36 6.40 13.34
N ARG A 44 27.32 6.50 12.00
CA ARG A 44 26.61 7.59 11.30
C ARG A 44 25.09 7.54 11.50
N LEU A 45 24.51 6.35 11.66
CA LEU A 45 23.09 6.17 11.93
C LEU A 45 22.73 6.56 13.36
N ASP A 46 23.56 6.17 14.32
CA ASP A 46 23.43 6.51 15.74
C ASP A 46 23.63 8.01 15.96
N ASP A 47 24.61 8.64 15.29
CA ASP A 47 24.77 10.09 15.31
C ASP A 47 23.51 10.81 14.79
N ALA A 48 22.94 10.35 13.68
CA ALA A 48 21.70 10.92 13.12
C ALA A 48 20.49 10.72 14.05
N GLN A 49 20.36 9.56 14.71
CA GLN A 49 19.34 9.33 15.73
C GLN A 49 19.58 10.22 16.96
N GLN A 50 20.82 10.42 17.39
CA GLN A 50 21.16 11.31 18.49
C GLN A 50 20.78 12.76 18.20
N TYR A 51 21.01 13.27 16.99
CA TYR A 51 20.56 14.60 16.59
C TYR A 51 19.04 14.71 16.56
N LYS A 52 18.34 13.70 16.03
CA LYS A 52 16.87 13.62 16.06
C LYS A 52 16.35 13.60 17.50
N ASP A 53 16.96 12.83 18.38
CA ASP A 53 16.56 12.73 19.78
C ASP A 53 16.93 13.99 20.56
N ALA A 54 18.05 14.65 20.26
CA ALA A 54 18.42 15.93 20.86
C ALA A 54 17.46 17.05 20.44
N PHE A 55 17.01 17.05 19.19
CA PHE A 55 15.97 17.95 18.70
C PHE A 55 14.62 17.65 19.37
N ASN A 56 14.22 16.38 19.46
CA ASN A 56 12.98 15.95 20.10
C ASN A 56 12.96 16.14 21.63
N ARG A 57 14.14 16.20 22.26
CA ARG A 57 14.31 16.50 23.69
C ARG A 57 14.32 18.01 23.99
N ASN A 58 14.27 18.88 22.97
CA ASN A 58 14.31 20.31 23.18
C ASN A 58 12.96 20.81 23.75
N PRO A 59 12.93 21.43 24.94
CA PRO A 59 11.68 21.85 25.59
C PRO A 59 10.92 22.94 24.84
N MET A 60 11.56 23.67 23.92
CA MET A 60 10.92 24.71 23.11
C MET A 60 10.25 24.18 21.84
N GLN A 61 10.58 22.96 21.41
CA GLN A 61 9.98 22.32 20.24
C GLN A 61 8.45 22.22 20.33
N PRO A 62 7.82 21.72 21.42
CA PRO A 62 6.37 21.64 21.51
C PRO A 62 5.70 23.02 21.40
N ILE A 63 6.26 24.03 22.07
CA ILE A 63 5.74 25.40 22.06
C ILE A 63 5.82 26.01 20.65
N LEU A 64 6.94 25.81 19.95
CA LEU A 64 7.09 26.26 18.57
C LEU A 64 6.09 25.56 17.64
N PHE A 65 5.89 24.25 17.82
CA PHE A 65 4.93 23.49 17.02
C PHE A 65 3.50 23.98 17.24
N ASP A 66 3.12 24.32 18.46
CA ASP A 66 1.79 24.86 18.76
C ASP A 66 1.55 26.22 18.06
N ILE A 67 2.51 27.14 18.13
CA ILE A 67 2.43 28.43 17.42
C ILE A 67 2.37 28.23 15.90
N LEU A 68 3.20 27.35 15.35
CA LEU A 68 3.20 27.06 13.91
C LEU A 68 1.90 26.40 13.46
N ARG A 69 1.34 25.50 14.27
CA ARG A 69 0.01 24.89 14.05
C ARG A 69 -1.08 25.95 14.06
N GLU A 70 -1.07 26.88 15.02
CA GLU A 70 -2.04 27.97 15.11
C GLU A 70 -1.98 28.90 13.89
N ILE A 71 -0.78 29.31 13.47
CA ILE A 71 -0.58 30.13 12.27
C ILE A 71 -1.09 29.39 11.02
N LYS A 72 -0.77 28.11 10.91
CA LYS A 72 -1.19 27.27 9.79
C LYS A 72 -2.72 27.11 9.73
N GLN A 73 -3.37 26.96 10.88
CA GLN A 73 -4.83 26.88 10.97
C GLN A 73 -5.49 28.20 10.57
N LYS A 74 -4.98 29.34 11.07
CA LYS A 74 -5.48 30.68 10.73
C LYS A 74 -5.38 31.00 9.24
N ASN A 75 -4.36 30.48 8.55
CA ASN A 75 -4.16 30.72 7.13
C ASN A 75 -5.05 29.85 6.23
N GLY A 76 -5.80 28.88 6.78
CA GLY A 76 -6.86 28.16 6.05
C GLY A 76 -6.41 27.32 4.85
N LEU A 77 -5.10 27.04 4.71
CA LEU A 77 -4.51 26.45 3.51
C LEU A 77 -4.82 24.95 3.31
N ASN A 78 -5.44 24.27 4.29
CA ASN A 78 -5.59 22.81 4.23
C ASN A 78 -7.04 22.28 4.16
N MET A 79 -8.07 23.12 4.37
CA MET A 79 -9.44 22.59 4.58
C MET A 79 -10.43 22.86 3.44
N ARG A 80 -10.11 23.72 2.46
CA ARG A 80 -11.10 24.27 1.52
C ARG A 80 -11.57 23.35 0.38
N GLN A 81 -10.96 22.18 0.17
CA GLN A 81 -11.15 21.45 -1.10
C GLN A 81 -12.11 20.25 -1.07
N ILE A 82 -12.71 19.88 0.06
CA ILE A 82 -13.36 18.55 0.20
C ILE A 82 -14.88 18.51 0.04
N SER A 83 -15.59 19.64 0.12
CA SER A 83 -17.01 19.60 0.50
C SER A 83 -18.04 19.32 -0.61
N ASN A 84 -17.67 19.18 -1.89
CA ASN A 84 -18.68 19.16 -2.98
C ASN A 84 -18.76 17.86 -3.81
N GLU A 85 -17.83 16.91 -3.68
CA GLU A 85 -17.83 15.67 -4.49
C GLU A 85 -18.26 14.41 -3.72
N ASP A 86 -18.44 14.47 -2.40
CA ASP A 86 -18.67 13.28 -1.56
C ASP A 86 -20.01 12.58 -1.76
N ASP A 87 -21.06 13.33 -2.13
CA ASP A 87 -22.39 12.76 -2.25
C ASP A 87 -22.57 12.00 -3.59
N SER A 88 -21.80 12.36 -4.62
CA SER A 88 -21.86 11.74 -5.94
C SER A 88 -21.37 10.28 -5.92
N TYR A 89 -20.23 10.02 -5.27
CA TYR A 89 -19.65 8.67 -5.21
C TYR A 89 -20.50 7.71 -4.36
N LYS A 90 -21.09 8.20 -3.28
CA LYS A 90 -21.99 7.40 -2.44
C LYS A 90 -23.24 6.97 -3.19
N GLN A 91 -23.78 7.86 -4.03
CA GLN A 91 -24.93 7.54 -4.87
C GLN A 91 -24.61 6.49 -5.94
N GLU A 92 -23.45 6.59 -6.60
CA GLU A 92 -23.01 5.58 -7.57
C GLU A 92 -22.74 4.22 -6.90
N LEU A 93 -22.14 4.21 -5.71
CA LEU A 93 -21.92 2.98 -4.95
C LEU A 93 -23.23 2.28 -4.58
N ALA A 94 -24.23 3.03 -4.09
CA ALA A 94 -25.55 2.48 -3.75
C ALA A 94 -26.29 1.94 -4.99
N ARG A 95 -26.13 2.60 -6.14
CA ARG A 95 -26.64 2.12 -7.42
C ARG A 95 -26.00 0.79 -7.83
N LEU A 96 -24.69 0.67 -7.72
CA LEU A 96 -23.96 -0.56 -8.02
C LEU A 96 -24.35 -1.70 -7.07
N ASP A 97 -24.54 -1.41 -5.79
CA ASP A 97 -25.01 -2.41 -4.82
C ASP A 97 -26.41 -2.94 -5.19
N THR A 98 -27.30 -2.04 -5.61
CA THR A 98 -28.63 -2.42 -6.09
C THR A 98 -28.54 -3.30 -7.35
N MET A 99 -27.61 -2.99 -8.25
CA MET A 99 -27.37 -3.75 -9.48
C MET A 99 -26.82 -5.16 -9.19
N LEU A 100 -25.81 -5.28 -8.33
CA LEU A 100 -25.22 -6.56 -7.94
C LEU A 100 -26.21 -7.47 -7.20
N LEU A 101 -27.14 -6.87 -6.46
CA LEU A 101 -28.21 -7.57 -5.75
C LEU A 101 -29.27 -8.10 -6.73
N ALA A 102 -29.56 -7.36 -7.81
CA ALA A 102 -30.41 -7.83 -8.90
C ALA A 102 -29.76 -8.98 -9.70
N GLU A 103 -28.44 -8.94 -9.88
CA GLU A 103 -27.66 -9.99 -10.57
C GLU A 103 -27.41 -11.24 -9.70
N ARG A 104 -27.89 -11.26 -8.45
CA ARG A 104 -27.66 -12.34 -7.47
C ARG A 104 -26.17 -12.59 -7.22
N ILE A 105 -25.33 -11.55 -7.37
CA ILE A 105 -23.89 -11.60 -7.06
C ILE A 105 -23.66 -11.32 -5.57
N VAL A 106 -24.46 -10.41 -5.01
CA VAL A 106 -24.48 -10.09 -3.58
C VAL A 106 -25.80 -10.58 -2.98
N ASP A 107 -25.71 -11.30 -1.87
CA ASP A 107 -26.89 -11.76 -1.14
C ASP A 107 -27.62 -10.58 -0.47
N ARG A 108 -28.96 -10.65 -0.43
CA ARG A 108 -29.75 -9.76 0.44
C ARG A 108 -29.32 -9.99 1.89
N TYR A 109 -29.13 -8.91 2.64
CA TYR A 109 -28.93 -8.99 4.08
C TYR A 109 -30.01 -9.88 4.72
N PRO A 110 -29.69 -10.67 5.76
CA PRO A 110 -30.55 -11.73 6.30
C PRO A 110 -31.95 -11.28 6.79
N ASN A 111 -32.25 -9.98 6.79
CA ASN A 111 -33.47 -9.38 7.31
C ASN A 111 -34.46 -8.89 6.23
N GLU A 112 -34.13 -9.00 4.93
CA GLU A 112 -35.06 -8.63 3.85
C GLU A 112 -35.77 -9.85 3.27
N VAL A 113 -37.11 -9.86 3.43
CA VAL A 113 -37.99 -10.95 3.04
C VAL A 113 -37.89 -11.22 1.53
N SER A 114 -37.53 -12.46 1.18
CA SER A 114 -37.58 -13.02 -0.17
C SER A 114 -38.97 -12.88 -0.77
N THR A 115 -39.16 -11.98 -1.74
CA THR A 115 -40.20 -12.18 -2.74
C THR A 115 -39.72 -13.29 -3.67
N ASN A 116 -40.18 -14.50 -3.36
CA ASN A 116 -39.91 -15.73 -4.09
C ASN A 116 -40.23 -15.54 -5.58
N ASN A 117 -39.22 -15.30 -6.40
CA ASN A 117 -39.25 -15.63 -7.81
C ASN A 117 -38.50 -16.95 -7.98
N SER A 118 -39.18 -18.02 -7.56
CA SER A 118 -38.84 -19.39 -7.94
C SER A 118 -39.17 -19.57 -9.42
N MET A 119 -38.36 -18.99 -10.30
CA MET A 119 -38.17 -19.57 -11.63
C MET A 119 -37.16 -20.69 -11.44
N GLU A 120 -37.66 -21.90 -11.50
CA GLU A 120 -36.95 -23.17 -11.41
C GLU A 120 -35.87 -23.21 -12.49
N ILE A 121 -34.63 -22.90 -12.11
CA ILE A 121 -33.47 -22.93 -13.02
C ILE A 121 -33.02 -24.40 -13.10
N GLU A 122 -33.42 -25.09 -14.16
CA GLU A 122 -33.10 -26.49 -14.47
C GLU A 122 -31.62 -26.76 -14.79
N HIS A 123 -30.71 -25.81 -14.53
CA HIS A 123 -29.31 -25.89 -14.96
C HIS A 123 -28.33 -25.86 -13.78
N PRO A 124 -28.00 -27.02 -13.19
CA PRO A 124 -27.03 -27.10 -12.09
C PRO A 124 -25.64 -26.55 -12.46
N GLU A 125 -25.23 -26.69 -13.73
CA GLU A 125 -23.96 -26.14 -14.22
C GLU A 125 -23.95 -24.60 -14.25
N TYR A 126 -25.10 -23.97 -14.51
CA TYR A 126 -25.22 -22.50 -14.47
C TYR A 126 -25.16 -21.99 -13.03
N GLU A 127 -25.86 -22.64 -12.10
CA GLU A 127 -25.79 -22.31 -10.68
C GLU A 127 -24.38 -22.53 -10.10
N GLU A 128 -23.65 -23.56 -10.55
CA GLU A 128 -22.25 -23.77 -10.18
C GLU A 128 -21.35 -22.63 -10.69
N LYS A 129 -21.50 -22.21 -11.95
CA LYS A 129 -20.78 -21.05 -12.51
C LYS A 129 -21.12 -19.76 -11.77
N LEU A 130 -22.39 -19.54 -11.44
CA LEU A 130 -22.84 -18.38 -10.68
C LEU A 130 -22.26 -18.38 -9.26
N ASN A 131 -22.25 -19.52 -8.57
CA ASN A 131 -21.60 -19.67 -7.27
C ASN A 131 -20.10 -19.39 -7.34
N ARG A 132 -19.41 -19.80 -8.41
CA ARG A 132 -17.99 -19.48 -8.62
C ARG A 132 -17.77 -17.97 -8.78
N ILE A 133 -18.63 -17.28 -9.53
CA ILE A 133 -18.57 -15.82 -9.70
C ILE A 133 -18.80 -15.11 -8.36
N ARG A 134 -19.82 -15.51 -7.59
CA ARG A 134 -20.06 -14.97 -6.23
C ARG A 134 -18.86 -15.17 -5.32
N HIS A 135 -18.30 -16.38 -5.28
CA HIS A 135 -17.15 -16.68 -4.44
C HIS A 135 -15.94 -15.82 -4.79
N PHE A 136 -15.66 -15.65 -6.09
CA PHE A 136 -14.57 -14.80 -6.56
C PHE A 136 -14.80 -13.33 -6.18
N TYR A 137 -16.01 -12.81 -6.44
CA TYR A 137 -16.39 -11.43 -6.09
C TYR A 137 -16.23 -11.16 -4.59
N HIS A 138 -16.78 -12.00 -3.73
CA HIS A 138 -16.69 -11.81 -2.28
C HIS A 138 -15.25 -11.93 -1.76
N THR A 139 -14.46 -12.85 -2.32
CA THR A 139 -13.05 -13.01 -1.94
C THR A 139 -12.23 -11.78 -2.31
N GLU A 140 -12.38 -11.27 -3.53
CA GLU A 140 -11.67 -10.08 -3.98
C GLU A 140 -12.16 -8.82 -3.25
N LEU A 141 -13.47 -8.68 -2.97
CA LEU A 141 -13.99 -7.57 -2.18
C LEU A 141 -13.44 -7.59 -0.75
N ALA A 142 -13.43 -8.74 -0.09
CA ALA A 142 -12.86 -8.87 1.26
C ALA A 142 -11.35 -8.58 1.28
N ARG A 143 -10.62 -8.99 0.24
CA ARG A 143 -9.21 -8.67 0.07
C ARG A 143 -8.99 -7.17 -0.14
N PHE A 144 -9.82 -6.52 -0.95
CA PHE A 144 -9.79 -5.08 -1.15
C PHE A 144 -10.06 -4.32 0.14
N ASP A 145 -11.09 -4.70 0.91
CA ASP A 145 -11.43 -4.06 2.17
C ASP A 145 -10.30 -4.20 3.20
N LYS A 146 -9.71 -5.39 3.29
CA LYS A 146 -8.53 -5.63 4.13
C LYS A 146 -7.37 -4.74 3.73
N ASN A 147 -6.98 -4.75 2.46
CA ASN A 147 -5.85 -3.95 1.96
C ASN A 147 -6.09 -2.46 2.14
N SER A 148 -7.34 -2.00 1.97
CA SER A 148 -7.74 -0.61 2.17
C SER A 148 -7.59 -0.18 3.64
N ASN A 149 -8.01 -1.03 4.58
CA ASN A 149 -7.84 -0.79 6.01
C ASN A 149 -6.37 -0.80 6.43
N ASP A 150 -5.58 -1.76 5.94
CA ASP A 150 -4.14 -1.84 6.19
C ASP A 150 -3.42 -0.59 5.65
N PHE A 151 -3.78 -0.15 4.45
CA PHE A 151 -3.25 1.07 3.84
C PHE A 151 -3.62 2.32 4.64
N CYS A 152 -4.89 2.49 5.03
CA CYS A 152 -5.30 3.62 5.87
C CYS A 152 -4.58 3.65 7.21
N THR A 153 -4.38 2.48 7.83
CA THR A 153 -3.64 2.35 9.10
C THR A 153 -2.19 2.77 8.90
N HIS A 154 -1.54 2.30 7.84
CA HIS A 154 -0.17 2.69 7.52
C HIS A 154 -0.03 4.19 7.27
N VAL A 155 -0.95 4.78 6.49
CA VAL A 155 -0.98 6.24 6.26
C VAL A 155 -1.16 7.01 7.56
N LEU A 156 -2.05 6.55 8.45
CA LEU A 156 -2.26 7.17 9.76
C LEU A 156 -0.99 7.14 10.61
N THR A 157 -0.29 6.00 10.65
CA THR A 157 0.99 5.87 11.36
C THR A 157 2.03 6.83 10.80
N LEU A 158 2.19 6.88 9.47
CA LEU A 158 3.12 7.79 8.80
C LEU A 158 2.80 9.26 9.08
N LEU A 159 1.52 9.65 9.07
CA LEU A 159 1.12 11.02 9.38
C LEU A 159 1.37 11.38 10.84
N HIS A 160 1.19 10.42 11.75
CA HIS A 160 1.51 10.60 13.15
C HIS A 160 3.02 10.77 13.36
N GLU A 161 3.86 9.93 12.74
CA GLU A 161 5.32 10.07 12.76
C GLU A 161 5.77 11.41 12.17
N GLN A 162 5.17 11.84 11.06
CA GLN A 162 5.45 13.13 10.45
C GLN A 162 5.05 14.30 11.37
N SER A 163 3.95 14.18 12.13
CA SER A 163 3.51 15.23 13.07
C SER A 163 4.51 15.48 14.21
N GLN A 164 5.44 14.56 14.46
CA GLN A 164 6.51 14.70 15.46
C GLN A 164 7.70 15.51 14.95
N ILE A 165 7.93 15.53 13.63
CA ILE A 165 9.08 16.21 13.01
C ILE A 165 8.70 17.48 12.26
N ARG A 166 7.41 17.74 12.08
CA ARG A 166 6.90 18.98 11.46
C ARG A 166 5.52 19.34 12.02
N PRO A 167 5.15 20.64 12.02
CA PRO A 167 3.85 21.08 12.50
C PRO A 167 2.72 20.65 11.54
N ILE A 168 2.09 19.51 11.88
CA ILE A 168 0.84 19.01 11.30
C ILE A 168 -0.21 19.04 12.40
N THR A 169 -1.43 19.50 12.11
CA THR A 169 -2.54 19.48 13.06
C THR A 169 -3.30 18.15 12.98
N PRO A 170 -3.94 17.69 14.07
CA PRO A 170 -4.77 16.48 14.03
C PRO A 170 -5.94 16.59 13.04
N GLU A 171 -6.45 17.81 12.81
CA GLU A 171 -7.46 18.10 11.78
C GLU A 171 -6.93 17.81 10.36
N GLU A 172 -5.68 18.18 10.07
CA GLU A 172 -5.05 17.88 8.78
C GLU A 172 -4.82 16.38 8.57
N ILE A 173 -4.42 15.65 9.63
CA ILE A 173 -4.28 14.19 9.57
C ILE A 173 -5.63 13.56 9.18
N SER A 174 -6.69 13.99 9.87
CA SER A 174 -8.05 13.52 9.61
C SER A 174 -8.51 13.86 8.18
N HIS A 175 -8.16 15.06 7.69
CA HIS A 175 -8.44 15.51 6.34
C HIS A 175 -7.73 14.65 5.29
N MET A 176 -6.43 14.42 5.44
CA MET A 176 -5.63 13.59 4.53
C MET A 176 -6.13 12.15 4.47
N ILE A 177 -6.49 11.56 5.62
CA ILE A 177 -7.07 10.22 5.67
C ILE A 177 -8.43 10.18 4.96
N SER A 178 -9.26 11.22 5.14
CA SER A 178 -10.52 11.35 4.42
C SER A 178 -10.30 11.37 2.90
N MET A 179 -9.32 12.13 2.40
CA MET A 179 -8.96 12.13 0.97
C MET A 179 -8.53 10.76 0.48
N VAL A 180 -7.73 10.04 1.25
CA VAL A 180 -7.31 8.67 0.92
C VAL A 180 -8.53 7.75 0.82
N ARG A 181 -9.43 7.80 1.80
CA ARG A 181 -10.66 6.99 1.79
C ARG A 181 -11.56 7.30 0.60
N LYS A 182 -11.68 8.56 0.19
CA LYS A 182 -12.42 8.94 -1.03
C LYS A 182 -11.82 8.30 -2.28
N LYS A 183 -10.48 8.34 -2.41
CA LYS A 183 -9.79 7.70 -3.54
C LYS A 183 -9.96 6.18 -3.52
N LEU A 184 -9.97 5.55 -2.35
CA LEU A 184 -10.27 4.12 -2.21
C LEU A 184 -11.72 3.82 -2.61
N CYS A 185 -12.68 4.67 -2.23
CA CYS A 185 -14.08 4.52 -2.65
C CYS A 185 -14.24 4.57 -4.17
N LEU A 186 -13.49 5.44 -4.86
CA LEU A 186 -13.46 5.48 -6.32
C LEU A 186 -12.94 4.18 -6.94
N ILE A 187 -11.88 3.61 -6.37
CA ILE A 187 -11.34 2.32 -6.80
C ILE A 187 -12.37 1.21 -6.55
N GLN A 188 -13.09 1.26 -5.42
CA GLN A 188 -14.15 0.31 -5.10
C GLN A 188 -15.30 0.37 -6.11
N ILE A 189 -15.71 1.57 -6.53
CA ILE A 189 -16.71 1.76 -7.59
C ILE A 189 -16.24 1.10 -8.89
N GLN A 190 -14.98 1.34 -9.28
CA GLN A 190 -14.40 0.71 -10.48
C GLN A 190 -14.34 -0.82 -10.39
N LEU A 191 -14.02 -1.37 -9.21
CA LEU A 191 -14.01 -2.82 -8.98
C LEU A 191 -15.42 -3.44 -9.06
N LYS A 192 -16.45 -2.70 -8.62
CA LYS A 192 -17.84 -3.17 -8.71
C LYS A 192 -18.44 -3.03 -10.12
N GLN A 193 -17.83 -2.23 -10.99
CA GLN A 193 -18.27 -2.02 -12.37
C GLN A 193 -17.67 -3.02 -13.38
N ASN A 194 -16.52 -3.63 -13.08
CA ASN A 194 -15.82 -4.59 -13.93
C ASN A 194 -16.10 -6.03 -13.51
#